data_AF-A0ABD4B9Z1-F1
#
_entry.id   AF-A0ABD4B9Z1-F1
#
_cell.length_a   1.000
_cell.length_b   1.000
_cell.length_c   1.000
_cell.angle_alpha   90.00
_cell.angle_beta   90.00
_cell.angle_gamma   90.00
#
_symmetry.space_group_name_H-M   'P 1'
#
loop_
_entity.id
_entity.type
_entity.pdbx_description
1 polymer ?
#
loop_
_entity_poly.entity_id
_entity_poly.type
_entity_poly.pdbx_seq_one_letter_code
_entity_poly.pdbx_strand_id
1 'polypeptide(L)'
;MGLSRGSAEQKAEVAPPTTLFLFGAHGDLVKRLLMPALYNLSRDGLVDEGLHIVGVDHNAISDADFAKKLENFIRDEAAGKVAGGGKDPLDPALWSKLAERISYVQGDFLDDSTYQDIASKIESTGTANAVFYLATAPRFFSEVAKRLGSSGLLQENGDGFRRVVIEKPFGSDLASAVELNGCLLKVMSEKQIYRIDHYLGKETVQNILVSRFSNGLFESFWNNHYIDHVQITAAETVGVKTRGSFYEHTGALRDMVPNHLFQLLAYGCHGAAGRFRCRCRSRREGQGGWSDPALESGGGSGKLGAWPVCERRDG
;
A
#
# COMPACT_ATOMS: atom_id res chain seq x y z
N MET A 1 12.64 -11.95 -47.83
CA MET A 1 11.82 -12.77 -46.91
C MET A 1 11.94 -12.14 -45.53
N GLY A 2 11.05 -11.19 -45.23
CA GLY A 2 11.15 -10.34 -44.03
C GLY A 2 10.58 -11.05 -42.80
N LEU A 3 11.35 -11.08 -41.72
CA LEU A 3 10.89 -11.49 -40.40
C LEU A 3 10.48 -10.23 -39.63
N SER A 4 9.18 -9.89 -39.67
CA SER A 4 8.61 -8.96 -38.69
C SER A 4 8.38 -9.73 -37.39
N ARG A 5 9.30 -9.61 -36.44
CA ARG A 5 8.99 -9.89 -35.03
C ARG A 5 8.43 -8.60 -34.44
N GLY A 6 7.10 -8.48 -34.49
CA GLY A 6 6.40 -7.49 -33.68
C GLY A 6 6.73 -7.73 -32.21
N SER A 7 7.31 -6.73 -31.56
CA SER A 7 7.35 -6.65 -30.11
C SER A 7 5.91 -6.51 -29.64
N ALA A 8 5.28 -7.62 -29.24
CA ALA A 8 4.05 -7.53 -28.47
C ALA A 8 4.42 -6.86 -27.14
N GLU A 9 4.17 -5.55 -27.02
CA GLU A 9 4.08 -4.89 -25.73
C GLU A 9 3.13 -5.72 -24.86
N GLN A 10 3.64 -6.27 -23.76
CA GLN A 10 2.78 -6.89 -22.75
C GLN A 10 1.90 -5.77 -22.17
N LYS A 11 0.71 -5.61 -22.75
CA LYS A 11 -0.32 -4.71 -22.24
C LYS A 11 -0.69 -5.21 -20.84
N ALA A 12 -0.62 -4.32 -19.85
CA ALA A 12 -1.01 -4.65 -18.49
C ALA A 12 -2.42 -5.23 -18.47
N GLU A 13 -2.61 -6.35 -17.77
CA GLU A 13 -3.90 -7.02 -17.65
C GLU A 13 -4.86 -6.13 -16.85
N VAL A 14 -6.07 -5.91 -17.39
CA VAL A 14 -7.10 -5.08 -16.75
C VAL A 14 -7.61 -5.80 -15.51
N ALA A 15 -7.64 -5.12 -14.37
CA ALA A 15 -8.16 -5.70 -13.14
C ALA A 15 -9.66 -5.96 -13.26
N PRO A 16 -10.17 -7.13 -12.81
CA PRO A 16 -11.58 -7.52 -12.98
C PRO A 16 -12.55 -6.61 -12.19
N PRO A 17 -13.85 -6.62 -12.53
CA PRO A 17 -14.89 -5.89 -11.81
C PRO A 17 -14.80 -6.16 -10.31
N THR A 18 -14.80 -5.12 -9.46
CA THR A 18 -14.54 -5.27 -8.02
C THR A 18 -15.21 -4.17 -7.22
N THR A 19 -15.71 -4.51 -6.03
CA THR A 19 -16.13 -3.51 -5.03
C THR A 19 -14.99 -3.25 -4.04
N LEU A 20 -14.48 -2.02 -4.01
CA LEU A 20 -13.42 -1.57 -3.13
C LEU A 20 -14.00 -0.77 -1.96
N PHE A 21 -13.96 -1.36 -0.76
CA PHE A 21 -14.36 -0.72 0.48
C PHE A 21 -13.16 0.00 1.12
N LEU A 22 -13.28 1.31 1.32
CA LEU A 22 -12.27 2.16 1.95
C LEU A 22 -12.71 2.46 3.38
N PHE A 23 -12.24 1.67 4.35
CA PHE A 23 -12.47 1.93 5.76
C PHE A 23 -11.67 3.15 6.21
N GLY A 24 -12.31 4.07 6.92
CA GLY A 24 -11.70 5.36 7.26
C GLY A 24 -11.72 6.31 6.07
N ALA A 25 -12.83 6.30 5.31
CA ALA A 25 -12.99 7.05 4.06
C ALA A 25 -12.71 8.56 4.19
N HIS A 26 -12.89 9.14 5.37
CA HIS A 26 -12.58 10.55 5.61
C HIS A 26 -11.10 10.84 5.85
N GLY A 27 -10.27 9.80 6.02
CA GLY A 27 -8.85 9.90 6.33
C GLY A 27 -8.01 10.52 5.22
N ASP A 28 -6.88 11.12 5.62
CA ASP A 28 -5.92 11.78 4.74
C ASP A 28 -5.31 10.82 3.70
N LEU A 29 -5.08 9.56 4.08
CA LEU A 29 -4.56 8.51 3.17
C LEU A 29 -5.48 8.28 1.96
N VAL A 30 -6.78 8.20 2.20
CA VAL A 30 -7.79 7.97 1.15
C VAL A 30 -7.77 9.12 0.15
N LYS A 31 -7.84 10.36 0.66
CA LYS A 31 -7.95 11.56 -0.18
C LYS A 31 -6.66 11.89 -0.93
N ARG A 32 -5.49 11.77 -0.27
CA ARG A 32 -4.20 12.20 -0.82
C ARG A 32 -3.49 11.15 -1.65
N LEU A 33 -3.70 9.86 -1.38
CA LEU A 33 -2.96 8.78 -2.05
C LEU A 33 -3.89 7.83 -2.81
N LEU A 34 -4.90 7.26 -2.14
CA LEU A 34 -5.71 6.20 -2.75
C LEU A 34 -6.60 6.74 -3.89
N MET A 35 -7.34 7.82 -3.65
CA MET A 35 -8.26 8.34 -4.66
C MET A 35 -7.54 8.85 -5.92
N PRO A 36 -6.43 9.62 -5.83
CA PRO A 36 -5.64 9.96 -7.01
C PRO A 36 -5.10 8.72 -7.75
N ALA A 37 -4.65 7.69 -7.02
CA ALA A 37 -4.18 6.45 -7.63
C ALA A 37 -5.30 5.69 -8.36
N LEU A 38 -6.48 5.58 -7.75
CA LEU A 38 -7.65 4.94 -8.36
C LEU A 38 -8.15 5.69 -9.59
N TYR A 39 -8.14 7.03 -9.54
CA TYR A 39 -8.44 7.85 -10.71
C TYR A 39 -7.44 7.61 -11.84
N ASN A 40 -6.14 7.58 -11.56
CA ASN A 40 -5.11 7.29 -12.56
C ASN A 40 -5.30 5.88 -13.17
N LEU A 41 -5.56 4.87 -12.33
CA LEU A 41 -5.84 3.51 -12.81
C LEU A 41 -7.06 3.44 -13.73
N SER A 42 -8.13 4.18 -13.40
CA SER A 42 -9.34 4.29 -14.22
C SER A 42 -9.07 5.02 -15.55
N ARG A 43 -8.39 6.18 -15.48
CA ARG A 43 -7.98 6.95 -16.67
C ARG A 43 -7.12 6.12 -17.62
N ASP A 44 -6.20 5.33 -17.08
CA ASP A 44 -5.26 4.53 -17.85
C ASP A 44 -5.86 3.18 -18.32
N GLY A 45 -7.14 2.91 -18.00
CA GLY A 45 -7.87 1.71 -18.42
C GLY A 45 -7.32 0.42 -17.79
N LEU A 46 -6.72 0.51 -16.59
CA LEU A 46 -6.12 -0.61 -15.87
C LEU A 46 -7.10 -1.29 -14.90
N VAL A 47 -8.29 -0.72 -14.73
CA VAL A 47 -9.38 -1.27 -13.93
C VAL A 47 -10.62 -1.41 -14.81
N ASP A 48 -11.39 -2.46 -14.58
CA ASP A 48 -12.66 -2.67 -15.25
C ASP A 48 -13.67 -1.57 -14.90
N GLU A 49 -14.60 -1.31 -15.81
CA GLU A 49 -15.69 -0.37 -15.58
C GLU A 49 -16.58 -0.79 -14.41
N GLY A 50 -16.69 -2.08 -14.08
CA GLY A 50 -17.37 -2.57 -12.88
C GLY A 50 -16.62 -2.33 -11.56
N LEU A 51 -15.70 -1.35 -11.50
CA LEU A 51 -15.10 -0.89 -10.25
C LEU A 51 -16.08 0.01 -9.49
N HIS A 52 -16.47 -0.43 -8.29
CA HIS A 52 -17.24 0.36 -7.34
C HIS A 52 -16.37 0.76 -6.16
N ILE A 53 -16.41 2.02 -5.77
CA ILE A 53 -15.65 2.55 -4.62
C ILE A 53 -16.65 2.89 -3.53
N VAL A 54 -16.49 2.26 -2.37
CA VAL A 54 -17.42 2.43 -1.24
C VAL A 54 -16.63 2.97 -0.05
N GLY A 55 -16.90 4.22 0.34
CA GLY A 55 -16.36 4.75 1.59
C GLY A 55 -17.09 4.16 2.79
N VAL A 56 -16.36 3.78 3.84
CA VAL A 56 -16.95 3.35 5.12
C VAL A 56 -16.41 4.22 6.24
N ASP A 57 -17.29 4.96 6.92
CA ASP A 57 -16.96 5.79 8.08
C ASP A 57 -18.20 6.13 8.90
N HIS A 58 -18.01 6.56 10.15
CA HIS A 58 -19.09 6.95 11.06
C HIS A 58 -19.74 8.29 10.71
N ASN A 59 -19.03 9.14 9.96
CA ASN A 59 -19.50 10.48 9.59
C ASN A 59 -20.66 10.40 8.60
N ALA A 60 -21.75 11.12 8.88
CA ALA A 60 -22.89 11.22 7.98
C ALA A 60 -22.53 12.03 6.73
N ILE A 61 -22.73 11.43 5.55
CA ILE A 61 -22.55 12.08 4.25
C ILE A 61 -23.34 11.31 3.19
N SER A 62 -23.85 12.02 2.17
CA SER A 62 -24.46 11.38 1.01
C SER A 62 -23.41 10.87 0.02
N ASP A 63 -23.77 9.91 -0.82
CA ASP A 63 -22.89 9.40 -1.90
C ASP A 63 -22.37 10.55 -2.79
N ALA A 64 -23.27 11.44 -3.20
CA ALA A 64 -22.94 12.59 -4.06
C ALA A 64 -22.00 13.59 -3.36
N ASP A 65 -22.23 13.88 -2.08
CA ASP A 65 -21.35 14.77 -1.31
C ASP A 65 -20.00 14.13 -1.05
N PHE A 66 -19.93 12.82 -0.86
CA PHE A 66 -18.68 12.10 -0.70
C PHE A 66 -17.83 12.16 -1.97
N ALA A 67 -18.42 11.86 -3.13
CA ALA A 67 -17.75 12.00 -4.42
C ALA A 67 -17.27 13.44 -4.64
N LYS A 68 -18.13 14.44 -4.37
CA LYS A 68 -17.78 15.86 -4.51
C LYS A 68 -16.63 16.28 -3.57
N LYS A 69 -16.60 15.80 -2.33
CA LYS A 69 -15.48 16.07 -1.40
C LYS A 69 -14.16 15.51 -1.92
N LEU A 70 -14.18 14.32 -2.51
CA LEU A 70 -12.99 13.71 -3.12
C LEU A 70 -12.52 14.52 -4.34
N GLU A 71 -13.46 14.94 -5.19
CA GLU A 71 -13.17 15.77 -6.36
C GLU A 71 -12.47 17.07 -5.97
N ASN A 72 -13.09 17.82 -5.04
CA ASN A 72 -12.57 19.09 -4.56
C ASN A 72 -11.16 18.94 -3.98
N PHE A 73 -10.94 17.90 -3.17
CA PHE A 73 -9.63 17.65 -2.58
C PHE A 73 -8.54 17.44 -3.64
N ILE A 74 -8.82 16.66 -4.69
CA ILE A 74 -7.85 16.42 -5.77
C ILE A 74 -7.53 17.72 -6.52
N ARG A 75 -8.54 18.53 -6.80
CA ARG A 75 -8.38 19.84 -7.47
C ARG A 75 -7.57 20.81 -6.60
N ASP A 76 -7.87 20.90 -5.31
CA ASP A 76 -7.19 21.79 -4.36
C ASP A 76 -5.71 21.40 -4.18
N GLU A 77 -5.41 20.10 -4.03
CA GLU A 77 -4.03 19.59 -3.94
C GLU A 77 -3.21 19.87 -5.20
N ALA A 78 -3.83 19.79 -6.38
CA ALA A 78 -3.15 20.10 -7.64
C ALA A 78 -2.89 21.60 -7.78
N ALA A 79 -3.87 22.44 -7.40
CA ALA A 79 -3.74 23.90 -7.43
C ALA A 79 -2.62 24.39 -6.50
N GLY A 80 -2.47 23.79 -5.31
CA GLY A 80 -1.42 24.13 -4.36
C GLY A 80 0.01 23.79 -4.82
N LYS A 81 0.18 22.87 -5.79
CA LYS A 81 1.50 22.44 -6.30
C LYS A 81 1.93 23.17 -7.56
N VAL A 82 1.01 23.81 -8.28
CA VAL A 82 1.28 24.50 -9.55
C VAL A 82 1.00 26.00 -9.39
N ALA A 83 2.03 26.76 -9.04
CA ALA A 83 2.00 28.22 -9.10
C ALA A 83 2.01 28.68 -10.57
N GLY A 84 0.85 28.60 -11.26
CA GLY A 84 0.75 29.13 -12.63
C GLY A 84 -0.25 28.48 -13.58
N GLY A 85 -1.46 28.12 -13.13
CA GLY A 85 -2.55 27.76 -14.05
C GLY A 85 -2.34 26.43 -14.80
N GLY A 86 -1.97 25.39 -14.06
CA GLY A 86 -1.90 24.03 -14.62
C GLY A 86 -3.25 23.54 -15.17
N LYS A 87 -3.20 22.60 -16.12
CA LYS A 87 -4.38 21.87 -16.60
C LYS A 87 -5.14 21.26 -15.42
N ASP A 88 -6.47 21.22 -15.54
CA ASP A 88 -7.35 20.52 -14.61
C ASP A 88 -6.80 19.09 -14.34
N PRO A 89 -6.51 18.72 -13.08
CA PRO A 89 -6.00 17.38 -12.78
C PRO A 89 -7.00 16.27 -13.12
N LEU A 90 -8.28 16.60 -13.25
CA LEU A 90 -9.36 15.67 -13.55
C LEU A 90 -9.96 15.97 -14.93
N ASP A 91 -10.13 14.94 -15.74
CA ASP A 91 -10.97 15.00 -16.94
C ASP A 91 -12.44 14.92 -16.48
N PRO A 92 -13.28 15.92 -16.81
CA PRO A 92 -14.67 15.95 -16.35
C PRO A 92 -15.50 14.73 -16.76
N ALA A 93 -15.27 14.19 -17.98
CA ALA A 93 -16.04 13.04 -18.47
C ALA A 93 -15.62 11.74 -17.78
N LEU A 94 -14.31 11.56 -17.55
CA LEU A 94 -13.80 10.39 -16.82
C LEU A 94 -14.18 10.44 -15.34
N TRP A 95 -14.10 11.62 -14.73
CA TRP A 95 -14.50 11.81 -13.33
C TRP A 95 -16.00 11.54 -13.14
N SER A 96 -16.86 12.08 -14.01
CA SER A 96 -18.31 11.84 -13.93
C SER A 96 -18.65 10.34 -13.93
N LYS A 97 -18.03 9.57 -14.83
CA LYS A 97 -18.22 8.11 -14.90
C LYS A 97 -17.74 7.39 -13.63
N LEU A 98 -16.61 7.83 -13.06
CA LEU A 98 -16.10 7.24 -11.82
C LEU A 98 -16.98 7.60 -10.62
N ALA A 99 -17.44 8.86 -10.55
CA ALA A 99 -18.27 9.38 -9.48
C ALA A 99 -19.63 8.67 -9.36
N GLU A 100 -20.22 8.23 -10.48
CA GLU A 100 -21.43 7.39 -10.50
C GLU A 100 -21.25 6.05 -9.77
N ARG A 101 -20.02 5.58 -9.61
CA ARG A 101 -19.67 4.31 -8.95
C ARG A 101 -19.03 4.54 -7.57
N ILE A 102 -18.98 5.78 -7.10
CA ILE A 102 -18.60 6.13 -5.74
C ILE A 102 -19.86 6.15 -4.87
N SER A 103 -19.84 5.37 -3.80
CA SER A 103 -20.91 5.35 -2.80
C SER A 103 -20.33 5.32 -1.40
N TYR A 104 -21.20 5.38 -0.40
CA TYR A 104 -20.83 5.49 0.99
C TYR A 104 -21.70 4.61 1.87
N VAL A 105 -21.09 4.02 2.91
CA VAL A 105 -21.75 3.31 3.99
C VAL A 105 -21.42 4.05 5.28
N GLN A 106 -22.46 4.64 5.88
CA GLN A 106 -22.33 5.30 7.18
C GLN A 106 -22.45 4.25 8.28
N GLY A 107 -21.39 4.04 9.07
CA GLY A 107 -21.41 3.06 10.15
C GLY A 107 -20.16 3.08 11.02
N ASP A 108 -20.30 2.59 12.25
CA ASP A 108 -19.16 2.36 13.14
C ASP A 108 -18.51 1.02 12.78
N PHE A 109 -17.18 0.97 12.76
CA PHE A 109 -16.41 -0.26 12.53
C PHE A 109 -16.65 -1.32 13.61
N LEU A 110 -17.11 -0.90 14.79
CA LEU A 110 -17.40 -1.76 15.93
C LEU A 110 -18.88 -2.19 16.00
N ASP A 111 -19.72 -1.78 15.04
CA ASP A 111 -21.10 -2.20 14.95
C ASP A 111 -21.28 -3.28 13.87
N ASP A 112 -22.03 -4.34 14.19
CA ASP A 112 -22.32 -5.43 13.27
C ASP A 112 -23.29 -5.01 12.16
N SER A 113 -24.12 -4.00 12.39
CA SER A 113 -25.04 -3.44 11.40
C SER A 113 -24.29 -2.94 10.16
N THR A 114 -23.15 -2.27 10.35
CA THR A 114 -22.26 -1.79 9.28
C THR A 114 -21.85 -2.91 8.32
N TYR A 115 -21.62 -4.13 8.84
CA TYR A 115 -21.19 -5.26 8.02
C TYR A 115 -22.35 -5.89 7.25
N GLN A 116 -23.59 -5.75 7.73
CA GLN A 116 -24.80 -6.13 6.98
C GLN A 116 -25.03 -5.17 5.81
N ASP A 117 -24.78 -3.87 6.01
CA ASP A 117 -24.85 -2.87 4.96
C ASP A 117 -23.76 -3.08 3.89
N ILE A 118 -22.55 -3.45 4.33
CA ILE A 118 -21.46 -3.86 3.41
C ILE A 118 -21.86 -5.08 2.58
N ALA A 119 -22.46 -6.11 3.20
CA ALA A 119 -22.93 -7.29 2.49
C ALA A 119 -23.97 -6.92 1.41
N SER A 120 -24.97 -6.12 1.80
CA SER A 120 -26.01 -5.62 0.90
C SER A 120 -25.41 -4.80 -0.26
N LYS A 121 -24.36 -4.01 0.03
CA LYS A 121 -23.66 -3.24 -1.00
C LYS A 121 -22.94 -4.14 -2.01
N ILE A 122 -22.28 -5.21 -1.57
CA ILE A 122 -21.63 -6.19 -2.47
C ILE A 122 -22.66 -6.83 -3.41
N GLU A 123 -23.84 -7.19 -2.88
CA GLU A 123 -24.91 -7.78 -3.71
C GLU A 123 -25.43 -6.78 -4.75
N SER A 124 -25.50 -5.49 -4.41
CA SER A 124 -26.02 -4.44 -5.29
C SER A 124 -25.11 -4.06 -6.45
N THR A 125 -23.79 -4.28 -6.34
CA THR A 125 -22.81 -3.86 -7.38
C THR A 125 -22.65 -4.87 -8.52
N GLY A 126 -23.26 -6.05 -8.41
CA GLY A 126 -23.22 -7.07 -9.46
C GLY A 126 -21.87 -7.76 -9.65
N THR A 127 -20.90 -7.53 -8.75
CA THR A 127 -19.62 -8.25 -8.72
C THR A 127 -19.43 -8.97 -7.40
N ALA A 128 -19.06 -10.25 -7.48
CA ALA A 128 -18.68 -11.04 -6.32
C ALA A 128 -17.23 -10.78 -5.88
N ASN A 129 -16.46 -9.89 -6.51
CA ASN A 129 -15.13 -9.53 -6.04
C ASN A 129 -15.19 -8.37 -5.03
N ALA A 130 -14.53 -8.52 -3.88
CA ALA A 130 -14.43 -7.44 -2.89
C ALA A 130 -13.01 -7.26 -2.36
N VAL A 131 -12.64 -5.99 -2.20
CA VAL A 131 -11.39 -5.58 -1.54
C VAL A 131 -11.75 -4.68 -0.36
N PHE A 132 -11.27 -5.02 0.82
CA PHE A 132 -11.44 -4.24 2.04
C PHE A 132 -10.10 -3.55 2.36
N TYR A 133 -10.02 -2.24 2.12
CA TYR A 133 -8.83 -1.44 2.42
C TYR A 133 -8.98 -0.78 3.79
N LEU A 134 -8.12 -1.17 4.73
CA LEU A 134 -8.14 -0.68 6.11
C LEU A 134 -7.27 0.57 6.22
N ALA A 135 -7.78 1.72 5.75
CA ALA A 135 -7.16 3.04 5.90
C ALA A 135 -7.49 3.67 7.26
N THR A 136 -7.50 2.85 8.32
CA THR A 136 -7.90 3.19 9.68
C THR A 136 -6.72 3.18 10.64
N ALA A 137 -6.94 3.63 11.89
CA ALA A 137 -5.95 3.46 12.95
C ALA A 137 -5.69 1.95 13.23
N PRO A 138 -4.45 1.55 13.59
CA PRO A 138 -4.07 0.15 13.80
C PRO A 138 -4.91 -0.62 14.82
N ARG A 139 -5.41 0.08 15.84
CA ARG A 139 -6.30 -0.48 16.87
C ARG A 139 -7.57 -1.13 16.32
N PHE A 140 -7.99 -0.74 15.12
CA PHE A 140 -9.21 -1.28 14.49
C PHE A 140 -8.94 -2.52 13.63
N PHE A 141 -7.70 -2.83 13.26
CA PHE A 141 -7.40 -3.88 12.29
C PHE A 141 -7.92 -5.26 12.72
N SER A 142 -7.63 -5.67 13.96
CA SER A 142 -8.08 -6.96 14.48
C SER A 142 -9.60 -7.06 14.55
N GLU A 143 -10.27 -5.97 14.95
CA GLU A 143 -11.71 -5.98 15.17
C GLU A 143 -12.49 -5.94 13.86
N VAL A 144 -12.06 -5.12 12.90
CA VAL A 144 -12.61 -5.11 11.54
C VAL A 144 -12.43 -6.48 10.89
N ALA A 145 -11.24 -7.09 11.00
CA ALA A 145 -11.01 -8.41 10.44
C ALA A 145 -11.91 -9.49 11.06
N LYS A 146 -12.08 -9.49 12.39
CA LYS A 146 -12.98 -10.41 13.08
C LYS A 146 -14.42 -10.29 12.58
N ARG A 147 -14.92 -9.06 12.47
CA ARG A 147 -16.30 -8.79 12.04
C ARG A 147 -16.54 -9.13 10.58
N LEU A 148 -15.59 -8.80 9.70
CA LEU A 148 -15.60 -9.28 8.31
C LEU A 148 -15.68 -10.82 8.26
N GLY A 149 -14.93 -11.51 9.13
CA GLY A 149 -14.95 -12.96 9.25
C GLY A 149 -16.29 -13.52 9.76
N SER A 150 -16.81 -12.99 10.87
CA SER A 150 -18.06 -13.47 11.50
C SER A 150 -19.29 -13.17 10.64
N SER A 151 -19.27 -12.09 9.87
CA SER A 151 -20.35 -11.76 8.93
C SER A 151 -20.24 -12.51 7.59
N GLY A 152 -19.28 -13.43 7.45
CA GLY A 152 -19.11 -14.24 6.24
C GLY A 152 -18.57 -13.48 5.02
N LEU A 153 -18.19 -12.21 5.17
CA LEU A 153 -17.71 -11.33 4.10
C LEU A 153 -16.33 -11.74 3.55
N LEU A 154 -15.63 -12.65 4.22
CA LEU A 154 -14.32 -13.16 3.81
C LEU A 154 -14.37 -14.53 3.11
N GLN A 155 -15.56 -15.12 2.96
CA GLN A 155 -15.72 -16.41 2.28
C GLN A 155 -15.63 -16.25 0.76
N GLU A 156 -14.79 -17.06 0.13
CA GLU A 156 -14.63 -17.12 -1.33
C GLU A 156 -15.40 -18.34 -1.87
N ASN A 157 -16.54 -18.10 -2.54
CA ASN A 157 -17.42 -19.17 -3.02
C ASN A 157 -17.33 -19.36 -4.55
N GLY A 158 -16.12 -19.47 -5.10
CA GLY A 158 -15.87 -19.74 -6.53
C GLY A 158 -16.18 -18.59 -7.51
N ASP A 159 -17.13 -17.71 -7.15
CA ASP A 159 -17.63 -16.62 -8.00
C ASP A 159 -16.84 -15.31 -7.87
N GLY A 160 -15.98 -15.18 -6.86
CA GLY A 160 -15.15 -13.99 -6.67
C GLY A 160 -14.16 -14.09 -5.51
N PHE A 161 -13.20 -13.18 -5.48
CA PHE A 161 -12.18 -13.12 -4.43
C PHE A 161 -12.56 -12.16 -3.30
N ARG A 162 -12.01 -12.40 -2.11
CA ARG A 162 -12.08 -11.51 -0.94
C ARG A 162 -10.67 -11.14 -0.50
N ARG A 163 -10.30 -9.87 -0.60
CA ARG A 163 -8.96 -9.40 -0.22
C ARG A 163 -9.05 -8.32 0.85
N VAL A 164 -8.13 -8.38 1.81
CA VAL A 164 -8.01 -7.41 2.89
C VAL A 164 -6.65 -6.74 2.80
N VAL A 165 -6.65 -5.43 2.61
CA VAL A 165 -5.46 -4.60 2.53
C VAL A 165 -5.25 -3.91 3.87
N ILE A 166 -4.08 -4.12 4.47
CA ILE A 166 -3.75 -3.65 5.83
C ILE A 166 -2.57 -2.70 5.76
N GLU A 167 -2.76 -1.51 6.30
CA GLU A 167 -1.74 -0.47 6.38
C GLU A 167 -0.74 -0.68 7.52
N LYS A 168 0.36 0.06 7.46
CA LYS A 168 1.31 0.15 8.58
C LYS A 168 0.79 1.10 9.68
N PRO A 169 1.22 0.93 10.95
CA PRO A 169 2.09 -0.12 11.49
C PRO A 169 1.39 -1.48 11.71
N PHE A 170 2.11 -2.56 11.44
CA PHE A 170 1.65 -3.94 11.67
C PHE A 170 2.19 -4.45 13.02
N GLY A 171 1.53 -4.05 14.11
CA GLY A 171 2.05 -4.22 15.46
C GLY A 171 3.10 -3.15 15.84
N SER A 172 3.34 -3.00 17.14
CA SER A 172 4.35 -2.09 17.71
C SER A 172 5.64 -2.80 18.14
N ASP A 173 5.57 -4.13 18.23
CA ASP A 173 6.63 -5.04 18.64
C ASP A 173 6.36 -6.44 18.06
N LEU A 174 7.28 -7.38 18.27
CA LEU A 174 7.14 -8.74 17.76
C LEU A 174 5.89 -9.45 18.31
N ALA A 175 5.59 -9.29 19.60
CA ALA A 175 4.48 -9.97 20.24
C ALA A 175 3.13 -9.51 19.65
N SER A 176 2.91 -8.19 19.55
CA SER A 176 1.72 -7.59 18.95
C SER A 176 1.60 -7.89 17.45
N ALA A 177 2.71 -7.95 16.71
CA ALA A 177 2.69 -8.33 15.30
C ALA A 177 2.29 -9.81 15.11
N VAL A 178 2.82 -10.71 15.94
CA VAL A 178 2.46 -12.14 15.94
C VAL A 178 1.00 -12.32 16.33
N GLU A 179 0.52 -11.58 17.34
CA GLU A 179 -0.88 -11.62 17.77
C GLU A 179 -1.83 -11.14 16.68
N LEU A 180 -1.55 -9.98 16.07
CA LEU A 180 -2.33 -9.43 14.96
C LEU A 180 -2.35 -10.43 13.80
N ASN A 181 -1.20 -10.97 13.41
CA ASN A 181 -1.11 -11.97 12.35
C ASN A 181 -1.94 -13.22 12.65
N GLY A 182 -1.85 -13.73 13.89
CA GLY A 182 -2.66 -14.86 14.34
C GLY A 182 -4.15 -14.57 14.32
N CYS A 183 -4.57 -13.34 14.64
CA CYS A 183 -5.98 -12.94 14.54
C CYS A 183 -6.49 -12.93 13.11
N LEU A 184 -5.69 -12.40 12.16
CA LEU A 184 -6.06 -12.37 10.74
C LEU A 184 -6.18 -13.78 10.17
N LEU A 185 -5.20 -14.65 10.45
CA LEU A 185 -5.16 -16.01 9.92
C LEU A 185 -6.27 -16.93 10.46
N LYS A 186 -6.96 -16.54 11.54
CA LYS A 186 -8.14 -17.27 12.03
C LYS A 186 -9.38 -17.07 11.16
N VAL A 187 -9.45 -15.97 10.42
CA VAL A 187 -10.67 -15.55 9.68
C VAL A 187 -10.48 -15.48 8.17
N MET A 188 -9.24 -15.49 7.68
CA MET A 188 -8.93 -15.49 6.25
C MET A 188 -7.63 -16.23 5.97
N SER A 189 -7.48 -16.70 4.73
CA SER A 189 -6.23 -17.32 4.27
C SER A 189 -5.16 -16.28 3.96
N GLU A 190 -3.90 -16.70 3.98
CA GLU A 190 -2.76 -15.81 3.73
C GLU A 190 -2.77 -15.18 2.31
N LYS A 191 -3.44 -15.80 1.34
CA LYS A 191 -3.57 -15.25 -0.03
C LYS A 191 -4.52 -14.04 -0.10
N GLN A 192 -5.39 -13.90 0.89
CA GLN A 192 -6.37 -12.82 0.97
C GLN A 192 -5.76 -11.58 1.65
N ILE A 193 -4.63 -11.72 2.34
CA ILE A 193 -4.04 -10.64 3.15
C ILE A 193 -2.97 -9.89 2.35
N TYR A 194 -3.16 -8.59 2.17
CA TYR A 194 -2.24 -7.68 1.50
C TYR A 194 -1.72 -6.65 2.50
N ARG A 195 -0.51 -6.89 3.02
CA ARG A 195 0.14 -5.96 3.97
C ARG A 195 0.90 -4.91 3.18
N ILE A 196 0.59 -3.64 3.38
CA ILE A 196 1.17 -2.55 2.60
C ILE A 196 2.53 -2.14 3.15
N ASP A 197 3.50 -2.14 2.24
CA ASP A 197 4.74 -1.39 2.36
C ASP A 197 4.93 -0.60 1.06
N HIS A 198 4.73 0.71 1.12
CA HIS A 198 4.76 1.58 -0.06
C HIS A 198 6.15 1.66 -0.74
N TYR A 199 7.25 1.27 -0.07
CA TYR A 199 8.56 1.19 -0.74
C TYR A 199 8.60 0.10 -1.80
N LEU A 200 7.85 -0.99 -1.61
CA LEU A 200 7.77 -2.08 -2.59
C LEU A 200 7.06 -1.69 -3.89
N GLY A 201 6.27 -0.60 -3.85
CA GLY A 201 5.62 -0.03 -5.02
C GLY A 201 6.51 0.91 -5.85
N LYS A 202 7.71 1.27 -5.37
CA LYS A 202 8.61 2.18 -6.09
C LYS A 202 9.27 1.43 -7.24
N GLU A 203 9.26 2.04 -8.42
CA GLU A 203 9.84 1.47 -9.65
C GLU A 203 11.30 1.05 -9.45
N THR A 204 12.12 1.90 -8.83
CA THR A 204 13.53 1.61 -8.54
C THR A 204 13.72 0.38 -7.66
N VAL A 205 12.79 0.10 -6.75
CA VAL A 205 12.81 -1.07 -5.86
C VAL A 205 12.43 -2.33 -6.62
N GLN A 206 11.41 -2.27 -7.47
CA GLN A 206 11.03 -3.39 -8.34
C GLN A 206 12.15 -3.74 -9.34
N ASN A 207 12.85 -2.72 -9.84
CA ASN A 207 13.99 -2.87 -10.74
C ASN A 207 15.18 -3.61 -10.10
N ILE A 208 15.30 -3.67 -8.77
CA ILE A 208 16.34 -4.50 -8.13
C ILE A 208 16.20 -5.96 -8.56
N LEU A 209 14.96 -6.47 -8.60
CA LEU A 209 14.70 -7.86 -9.00
C LEU A 209 15.01 -8.10 -10.48
N VAL A 210 14.59 -7.16 -11.34
CA VAL A 210 14.86 -7.24 -12.78
C VAL A 210 16.38 -7.17 -13.04
N SER A 211 17.08 -6.23 -12.42
CA SER A 211 18.53 -6.07 -12.59
C SER A 211 19.33 -7.29 -12.14
N ARG A 212 18.97 -7.89 -11.00
CA ARG A 212 19.70 -9.05 -10.45
C ARG A 212 19.52 -10.33 -11.25
N PHE A 213 18.32 -10.57 -11.79
CA PHE A 213 17.95 -11.89 -12.31
C PHE A 213 17.68 -11.92 -13.82
N SER A 214 17.52 -10.76 -14.47
CA SER A 214 17.42 -10.69 -15.93
C SER A 214 18.77 -10.48 -16.62
N ASN A 215 19.85 -10.35 -15.85
CA ASN A 215 21.20 -10.11 -16.35
C ASN A 215 22.18 -11.17 -15.81
N GLY A 216 22.59 -12.12 -16.66
CA GLY A 216 23.50 -13.21 -16.25
C GLY A 216 24.88 -12.74 -15.75
N LEU A 217 25.33 -11.55 -16.18
CA LEU A 217 26.53 -10.91 -15.62
C LEU A 217 26.33 -10.55 -14.15
N PHE A 218 25.24 -9.85 -13.81
CA PHE A 218 24.98 -9.45 -12.42
C PHE A 218 24.71 -10.64 -11.52
N GLU A 219 23.99 -11.67 -11.98
CA GLU A 219 23.75 -12.88 -11.20
C GLU A 219 25.07 -13.56 -10.77
N SER A 220 26.06 -13.60 -11.67
CA SER A 220 27.36 -14.24 -11.44
C SER A 220 28.21 -13.54 -10.38
N PHE A 221 28.10 -12.21 -10.28
CA PHE A 221 28.86 -11.39 -9.31
C PHE A 221 28.09 -11.11 -8.02
N TRP A 222 26.82 -11.51 -7.92
CA TRP A 222 25.99 -11.20 -6.76
C TRP A 222 26.18 -12.19 -5.60
N ASN A 223 27.40 -12.26 -5.07
CA ASN A 223 27.77 -13.11 -3.94
C ASN A 223 28.96 -12.53 -3.15
N ASN A 224 29.27 -13.12 -1.98
CA ASN A 224 30.30 -12.64 -1.06
C ASN A 224 31.75 -12.80 -1.57
N HIS A 225 31.99 -13.42 -2.73
CA HIS A 225 33.33 -13.48 -3.32
C HIS A 225 33.65 -12.19 -4.09
N TYR A 226 32.63 -11.47 -4.57
CA TYR A 226 32.79 -10.26 -5.37
C TYR A 226 32.22 -9.01 -4.70
N ILE A 227 31.27 -9.15 -3.77
CA ILE A 227 30.66 -8.05 -3.02
C ILE A 227 31.34 -7.95 -1.65
N ASP A 228 32.00 -6.82 -1.40
CA ASP A 228 32.58 -6.46 -0.11
C ASP A 228 31.50 -6.08 0.91
N HIS A 229 30.61 -5.14 0.56
CA HIS A 229 29.47 -4.77 1.38
C HIS A 229 28.28 -4.24 0.56
N VAL A 230 27.10 -4.24 1.16
CA VAL A 230 25.87 -3.64 0.62
C VAL A 230 25.45 -2.52 1.54
N GLN A 231 25.42 -1.29 1.03
CA GLN A 231 24.94 -0.12 1.77
C GLN A 231 23.53 0.28 1.29
N ILE A 232 22.60 0.39 2.23
CA ILE A 232 21.25 0.90 1.97
C ILE A 232 21.07 2.20 2.75
N THR A 233 20.92 3.30 2.03
CA THR A 233 20.76 4.64 2.62
C THR A 233 19.34 5.13 2.41
N ALA A 234 18.63 5.43 3.50
CA ALA A 234 17.36 6.15 3.47
C ALA A 234 17.55 7.53 4.11
N ALA A 235 17.73 8.55 3.28
CA ALA A 235 17.90 9.92 3.73
C ALA A 235 16.64 10.73 3.43
N GLU A 236 16.07 11.38 4.44
CA GLU A 236 14.93 12.28 4.29
C GLU A 236 15.38 13.71 4.59
N THR A 237 15.07 14.64 3.68
CA THR A 237 15.35 16.08 3.85
C THR A 237 14.23 16.80 4.61
N VAL A 238 13.11 16.11 4.85
CA VAL A 238 11.93 16.66 5.51
C VAL A 238 11.99 16.32 7.00
N GLY A 239 12.02 17.33 7.87
CA GLY A 239 11.96 17.13 9.32
C GLY A 239 10.61 16.58 9.80
N VAL A 240 10.50 16.29 11.10
CA VAL A 240 9.36 15.58 11.71
C VAL A 240 7.99 16.30 11.53
N LYS A 241 7.98 17.59 11.17
CA LYS A 241 6.78 18.42 10.86
C LYS A 241 5.62 18.13 11.84
N THR A 242 4.41 17.83 11.34
CA THR A 242 3.20 17.56 12.13
C THR A 242 3.15 16.15 12.72
N ARG A 243 4.13 15.29 12.43
CA ARG A 243 4.19 13.90 12.93
C ARG A 243 5.00 13.75 14.22
N GLY A 244 5.27 14.89 14.90
CA GLY A 244 6.04 14.97 16.16
C GLY A 244 5.71 13.89 17.17
N SER A 245 4.46 13.85 17.63
CA SER A 245 4.07 12.91 18.68
C SER A 245 4.09 11.44 18.25
N PHE A 246 3.83 11.15 16.97
CA PHE A 246 3.95 9.78 16.43
C PHE A 246 5.42 9.35 16.33
N TYR A 247 6.29 10.24 15.87
CA TYR A 247 7.70 9.96 15.66
C TYR A 247 8.47 9.87 16.98
N GLU A 248 8.04 10.58 18.02
CA GLU A 248 8.65 10.53 19.35
C GLU A 248 8.53 9.16 20.02
N HIS A 249 7.40 8.46 19.83
CA HIS A 249 7.21 7.10 20.33
C HIS A 249 7.79 6.02 19.41
N THR A 250 7.85 6.28 18.09
CA THR A 250 8.25 5.29 17.08
C THR A 250 9.76 5.32 16.82
N GLY A 251 10.33 6.51 16.61
CA GLY A 251 11.71 6.75 16.21
C GLY A 251 12.03 6.29 14.78
N ALA A 252 13.17 6.74 14.24
CA ALA A 252 13.63 6.37 12.90
C ALA A 252 13.80 4.86 12.72
N LEU A 253 14.22 4.16 13.79
CA LEU A 253 14.40 2.71 13.77
C LEU A 253 13.09 2.00 13.42
N ARG A 254 12.02 2.19 14.21
CA ARG A 254 10.76 1.46 13.97
C ARG A 254 9.99 1.95 12.75
N ASP A 255 10.17 3.21 12.36
CA ASP A 255 9.44 3.78 11.21
C ASP A 255 10.02 3.32 9.86
N MET A 256 11.34 3.08 9.78
CA MET A 256 12.05 2.84 8.52
C MET A 256 12.76 1.49 8.42
N VAL A 257 13.26 0.93 9.53
CA VAL A 257 14.18 -0.23 9.48
C VAL A 257 13.43 -1.56 9.31
N PRO A 258 12.50 -1.97 10.22
CA PRO A 258 11.83 -3.26 10.12
C PRO A 258 10.96 -3.45 8.88
N ASN A 259 10.49 -2.35 8.28
CA ASN A 259 9.66 -2.35 7.08
C ASN A 259 10.54 -2.15 5.83
N HIS A 260 10.78 -0.90 5.43
CA HIS A 260 11.34 -0.48 4.17
C HIS A 260 12.74 -1.05 3.95
N LEU A 261 13.65 -0.88 4.92
CA LEU A 261 15.04 -1.31 4.75
C LEU A 261 15.19 -2.83 4.78
N PHE A 262 14.47 -3.54 5.65
CA PHE A 262 14.49 -5.01 5.65
C PHE A 262 13.84 -5.61 4.41
N GLN A 263 12.80 -4.98 3.84
CA GLN A 263 12.26 -5.39 2.54
C GLN A 263 13.28 -5.19 1.41
N LEU A 264 14.00 -4.06 1.39
CA LEU A 264 15.08 -3.82 0.41
C LEU A 264 16.24 -4.80 0.59
N LEU A 265 16.64 -5.07 1.83
CA LEU A 265 17.66 -6.07 2.15
C LEU A 265 17.23 -7.45 1.65
N ALA A 266 15.98 -7.85 1.89
CA ALA A 266 15.45 -9.11 1.36
C ALA A 266 15.47 -9.16 -0.17
N TYR A 267 15.21 -8.03 -0.86
CA TYR A 267 15.32 -7.96 -2.33
C TYR A 267 16.76 -8.06 -2.81
N GLY A 268 17.71 -7.52 -2.04
CA GLY A 268 19.14 -7.61 -2.33
C GLY A 268 19.76 -8.97 -1.99
N CYS A 269 19.28 -9.67 -0.97
CA CYS A 269 19.94 -10.88 -0.46
C CYS A 269 19.27 -12.19 -0.89
N HIS A 270 18.02 -12.17 -1.40
CA HIS A 270 17.38 -13.42 -1.79
C HIS A 270 18.06 -14.10 -2.99
N GLY A 271 18.15 -15.43 -2.96
CA GLY A 271 18.67 -16.23 -4.08
C GLY A 271 17.66 -16.36 -5.22
N ALA A 272 18.13 -16.64 -6.44
CA ALA A 272 17.32 -16.69 -7.66
C ALA A 272 16.09 -17.60 -7.52
N ALA A 273 14.92 -17.08 -7.86
CA ALA A 273 13.69 -17.85 -7.91
C ALA A 273 13.57 -18.53 -9.28
N GLY A 274 13.43 -19.87 -9.32
CA GLY A 274 13.31 -20.62 -10.59
C GLY A 274 12.06 -20.31 -11.43
N ARG A 275 11.20 -19.37 -10.99
CA ARG A 275 10.08 -18.75 -11.72
C ARG A 275 9.62 -17.48 -10.97
N PHE A 276 9.47 -16.36 -11.68
CA PHE A 276 8.88 -15.12 -11.13
C PHE A 276 7.34 -15.24 -11.06
N ARG A 277 6.84 -15.83 -9.97
CA ARG A 277 5.46 -15.70 -9.48
C ARG A 277 5.53 -15.29 -8.00
N CYS A 278 4.41 -15.07 -7.31
CA CYS A 278 4.37 -14.76 -5.86
C CYS A 278 5.14 -15.75 -4.94
N ARG A 279 5.79 -16.80 -5.48
CA ARG A 279 6.78 -17.65 -4.82
C ARG A 279 8.01 -16.92 -4.26
N CYS A 280 8.33 -15.69 -4.68
CA CYS A 280 9.44 -14.92 -4.07
C CYS A 280 9.31 -14.82 -2.54
N ARG A 281 8.07 -14.82 -2.01
CA ARG A 281 7.81 -14.82 -0.57
C ARG A 281 8.40 -16.04 0.16
N SER A 282 8.19 -17.25 -0.35
CA SER A 282 8.66 -18.49 0.30
C SER A 282 10.17 -18.56 0.47
N ARG A 283 10.95 -17.95 -0.44
CA ARG A 283 12.41 -17.86 -0.32
C ARG A 283 12.87 -16.73 0.62
N ARG A 284 12.10 -15.64 0.74
CA ARG A 284 12.39 -14.59 1.74
C ARG A 284 12.23 -15.14 3.15
N GLU A 285 11.17 -15.90 3.41
CA GLU A 285 10.92 -16.52 4.72
C GLU A 285 12.03 -17.52 5.09
N GLY A 286 12.54 -18.32 4.14
CA GLY A 286 13.67 -19.24 4.38
C GLY A 286 15.03 -18.57 4.67
N GLN A 287 15.20 -17.29 4.33
CA GLN A 287 16.41 -16.50 4.66
C GLN A 287 16.26 -15.69 5.95
N GLY A 288 15.03 -15.43 6.41
CA GLY A 288 14.75 -14.74 7.67
C GLY A 288 15.24 -15.47 8.93
N GLY A 289 15.69 -16.72 8.81
CA GLY A 289 16.29 -17.50 9.90
C GLY A 289 17.79 -17.27 10.14
N TRP A 290 18.43 -16.34 9.41
CA TRP A 290 19.89 -16.07 9.48
C TRP A 290 20.27 -14.85 10.32
N SER A 291 19.34 -14.26 11.07
CA SER A 291 19.66 -13.16 11.99
C SER A 291 20.12 -13.70 13.34
N ASP A 292 21.41 -13.60 13.62
CA ASP A 292 21.97 -13.75 14.96
C ASP A 292 21.43 -12.60 15.84
N PRO A 293 20.74 -12.86 16.97
CA PRO A 293 20.20 -11.80 17.82
C PRO A 293 21.27 -10.94 18.53
N ALA A 294 22.56 -11.28 18.39
CA ALA A 294 23.66 -10.50 18.94
C ALA A 294 24.13 -9.36 18.00
N LEU A 295 23.42 -8.23 18.01
CA LEU A 295 23.81 -6.98 17.34
C LEU A 295 23.86 -5.82 18.35
N GLU A 296 24.55 -6.02 19.48
CA GLU A 296 24.73 -4.97 20.49
C GLU A 296 25.88 -3.99 20.16
N SER A 297 26.76 -4.30 19.19
CA SER A 297 27.96 -3.48 18.92
C SER A 297 27.94 -2.63 17.64
N GLY A 298 26.88 -2.69 16.83
CA GLY A 298 26.85 -2.06 15.48
C GLY A 298 25.88 -0.89 15.29
N GLY A 299 25.04 -0.57 16.28
CA GLY A 299 23.99 0.45 16.15
C GLY A 299 24.40 1.82 16.67
N GLY A 300 24.51 2.81 15.78
CA GLY A 300 24.61 4.23 16.17
C GLY A 300 23.26 4.93 16.05
N SER A 301 22.74 5.52 17.14
CA SER A 301 21.55 6.38 17.10
C SER A 301 21.92 7.83 17.37
N GLY A 302 21.56 8.74 16.47
CA GLY A 302 21.76 10.19 16.64
C GLY A 302 20.43 10.95 16.54
N LYS A 303 20.25 11.98 17.36
CA LYS A 303 19.17 12.97 17.20
C LYS A 303 19.71 14.15 16.38
N LEU A 304 18.91 14.67 15.45
CA LEU A 304 19.25 15.91 14.74
C LEU A 304 19.31 17.05 15.75
N GLY A 305 20.49 17.63 15.93
CA GLY A 305 20.69 18.91 16.62
C GLY A 305 20.39 20.07 15.67
N ALA A 306 20.29 21.29 16.22
CA ALA A 306 20.22 22.50 15.42
C ALA A 306 21.48 22.61 14.54
N TRP A 307 21.29 22.75 13.23
CA TRP A 307 22.39 23.02 12.30
C TRP A 307 22.90 24.46 12.53
N PRO A 308 24.22 24.70 12.55
CA PRO A 308 24.72 26.07 12.55
C PRO A 308 24.32 26.74 11.24
N VAL A 309 23.63 27.87 11.35
CA VAL A 309 23.33 28.75 10.22
C VAL A 309 24.68 29.23 9.68
N CYS A 310 25.05 28.77 8.49
CA CYS A 310 26.23 29.24 7.80
C CYS A 310 25.93 30.64 7.26
N GLU A 311 26.28 31.68 8.00
CA GLU A 311 26.28 33.06 7.50
C GLU A 311 27.26 33.14 6.33
N ARG A 312 26.76 33.56 5.16
CA ARG A 312 27.62 33.97 4.05
C ARG A 312 28.38 35.21 4.51
N ARG A 313 29.71 35.11 4.56
CA ARG A 313 30.56 36.30 4.50
C ARG A 313 30.62 36.70 3.03
N ASP A 314 29.92 37.78 2.71
CA ASP A 314 30.16 38.52 1.47
C ASP A 314 31.59 39.08 1.52
N GLY A 315 32.35 38.81 0.46
CA GLY A 315 33.66 39.38 0.17
C GLY A 315 33.68 39.87 -1.26
#